data_AF-A0A924V5S4-F1
#
_entry.id   AF-A0A924V5S4-F1
#
_cell.length_a   1.000
_cell.length_b   1.000
_cell.length_c   1.000
_cell.angle_alpha   90.00
_cell.angle_beta   90.00
_cell.angle_gamma   90.00
#
_symmetry.space_group_name_H-M   'P 1'
#
loop_
_entity.id
_entity.type
_entity.pdbx_description
1 polymer ?
#
loop_
_entity_poly.entity_id
_entity_poly.type
_entity_poly.pdbx_seq_one_letter_code
_entity_poly.pdbx_strand_id
1 'polypeptide(L)'
;MTKLMNITVVLALNFLIFSFSVTHLYDEESSASKMSRREPASASVNSGHTKSWSFNYKDLSKKSFQIKKEASSYEEAFKSASRECFQQLTAGKYPGEEKGLDIIDICANPKI
;
A
#
# COMPACT_ATOMS: atom_id res chain seq x y z
N MET A 1 5.97 51.45 26.14
CA MET A 1 5.51 50.56 25.07
C MET A 1 6.72 49.96 24.34
N THR A 2 7.33 48.87 24.82
CA THR A 2 8.51 48.24 24.14
C THR A 2 8.81 46.83 24.69
N LYS A 3 7.80 45.96 24.90
CA LYS A 3 8.02 44.61 25.46
C LYS A 3 7.27 43.48 24.73
N LEU A 4 7.03 43.64 23.42
CA LEU A 4 6.22 42.70 22.64
C LEU A 4 6.82 42.29 21.28
N MET A 5 8.13 42.50 21.05
CA MET A 5 8.76 42.20 19.74
C MET A 5 9.86 41.13 19.78
N ASN A 6 10.14 40.48 20.92
CA ASN A 6 11.26 39.54 21.02
C ASN A 6 10.87 38.05 21.00
N ILE A 7 9.58 37.71 21.08
CA ILE A 7 9.14 36.30 21.13
C ILE A 7 9.02 35.71 19.71
N THR A 8 8.79 36.53 18.69
CA THR A 8 8.55 36.07 17.32
C THR A 8 9.82 35.58 16.60
N VAL A 9 11.01 36.02 17.02
CA VAL A 9 12.27 35.67 16.33
C VAL A 9 12.78 34.27 16.70
N VAL A 10 12.46 33.76 17.90
CA VAL A 10 12.98 32.47 18.40
C VAL A 10 12.30 31.27 17.72
N LEU A 11 11.07 31.41 17.25
CA LEU A 11 10.31 30.35 16.59
C LEU A 11 10.73 30.12 15.12
N ALA A 12 11.33 31.11 14.46
CA ALA A 12 11.74 30.99 13.05
C ALA A 12 13.11 30.29 12.86
N LEU A 13 13.95 30.22 13.89
CA LEU A 13 15.30 29.65 13.77
C LEU A 13 15.37 28.12 13.99
N ASN A 14 14.36 27.50 14.61
CA ASN A 14 14.37 26.06 14.89
C ASN A 14 13.84 25.19 13.74
N PHE A 15 13.31 25.78 12.66
CA PHE A 15 12.75 25.03 11.54
C PHE A 15 13.77 24.63 10.45
N LEU A 16 15.03 25.05 10.57
CA LEU A 16 16.07 24.83 9.54
C LEU A 16 17.17 23.80 9.93
N ILE A 17 17.09 23.14 11.09
CA ILE A 17 18.16 22.23 11.57
C ILE A 17 17.76 20.74 11.51
N PHE A 18 16.55 20.40 11.06
CA PHE A 18 16.16 18.99 10.83
C PHE A 18 16.23 18.56 9.36
N SER A 19 17.15 19.17 8.60
CA SER A 19 17.63 18.67 7.32
C SER A 19 18.99 18.02 7.54
N PHE A 20 19.21 16.82 6.99
CA PHE A 20 20.41 15.95 7.12
C PHE A 20 20.44 15.17 8.46
N SER A 21 20.30 13.84 8.53
CA SER A 21 21.02 12.83 7.75
C SER A 21 20.30 11.49 7.75
N VAL A 22 19.87 11.00 6.58
CA VAL A 22 19.90 9.57 6.27
C VAL A 22 20.39 9.43 4.83
N THR A 23 21.70 9.47 4.69
CA THR A 23 22.43 8.99 3.51
C THR A 23 22.43 7.47 3.60
N HIS A 24 21.45 6.81 2.99
CA HIS A 24 21.62 5.41 2.64
C HIS A 24 22.16 5.36 1.22
N LEU A 25 23.41 4.90 1.12
CA LEU A 25 24.03 4.40 -0.09
C LEU A 25 23.03 3.53 -0.87
N TYR A 26 22.71 3.94 -2.09
CA TYR A 26 22.40 3.00 -3.16
C TYR A 26 23.35 3.31 -4.30
N ASP A 27 24.07 2.26 -4.67
CA ASP A 27 25.10 2.23 -5.68
C ASP A 27 24.58 2.71 -7.05
N GLU A 28 25.44 3.45 -7.71
CA GLU A 28 25.28 4.05 -9.02
C GLU A 28 25.85 3.07 -10.04
N GLU A 29 25.01 2.35 -10.78
CA GLU A 29 25.43 1.81 -12.08
C GLU A 29 24.66 2.52 -13.18
N SER A 30 25.17 3.71 -13.50
CA SER A 30 24.92 4.42 -14.74
C SER A 30 25.56 3.65 -15.89
N SER A 31 24.76 3.17 -16.82
CA SER A 31 25.20 3.03 -18.20
C SER A 31 24.12 3.56 -19.14
N ALA A 32 24.25 4.85 -19.44
CA ALA A 32 23.63 5.46 -20.60
C ALA A 32 24.06 4.70 -21.86
N SER A 33 23.09 4.13 -22.59
CA SER A 33 23.27 3.91 -24.02
C SER A 33 21.96 3.83 -24.79
N LYS A 34 21.83 4.80 -25.69
CA LYS A 34 21.10 4.75 -26.97
C LYS A 34 19.58 4.64 -26.88
N MET A 35 18.97 5.82 -26.98
CA MET A 35 17.76 6.05 -27.77
C MET A 35 17.88 5.31 -29.12
N SER A 36 17.23 4.17 -29.22
CA SER A 36 17.02 3.42 -30.45
C SER A 36 15.53 3.24 -30.60
N ARG A 37 14.94 3.89 -31.62
CA ARG A 37 13.61 3.54 -32.10
C ARG A 37 13.64 2.05 -32.46
N ARG A 38 13.10 1.22 -31.58
CA ARG A 38 12.60 -0.11 -31.93
C ARG A 38 11.08 -0.04 -31.90
N GLU A 39 10.53 -0.53 -33.00
CA GLU A 39 9.11 -0.69 -33.28
C GLU A 39 8.35 -1.33 -32.10
N PRO A 40 7.03 -1.11 -32.00
CA PRO A 40 6.22 -1.84 -31.04
C PRO A 40 6.29 -3.33 -31.39
N ALA A 41 7.21 -4.05 -30.75
CA ALA A 41 7.12 -5.50 -30.65
C ALA A 41 5.75 -5.76 -30.05
N SER A 42 4.88 -6.32 -30.87
CA SER A 42 3.56 -6.78 -30.49
C SER A 42 3.71 -7.48 -29.15
N ALA A 43 3.22 -6.83 -28.08
CA ALA A 43 3.06 -7.49 -26.82
C ALA A 43 2.25 -8.72 -27.16
N SER A 44 2.88 -9.90 -27.16
CA SER A 44 2.14 -11.13 -27.20
C SER A 44 1.35 -11.05 -25.91
N VAL A 45 0.09 -10.65 -26.04
CA VAL A 45 -0.92 -10.83 -25.02
C VAL A 45 -0.92 -12.33 -24.88
N ASN A 46 -0.05 -12.84 -24.01
CA ASN A 46 -0.20 -14.15 -23.44
C ASN A 46 -1.54 -13.97 -22.76
N SER A 47 -2.58 -14.48 -23.42
CA SER A 47 -3.94 -14.58 -22.93
C SER A 47 -3.89 -15.55 -21.77
N GLY A 48 -3.17 -15.14 -20.71
CA GLY A 48 -3.07 -15.80 -19.45
C GLY A 48 -4.49 -15.83 -18.96
N HIS A 49 -5.10 -17.01 -19.03
CA HIS A 49 -6.48 -17.23 -18.69
C HIS A 49 -6.72 -16.65 -17.29
N THR A 50 -7.35 -15.49 -17.23
CA THR A 50 -7.77 -14.88 -15.97
C THR A 50 -8.91 -15.74 -15.43
N LYS A 51 -8.74 -16.22 -14.20
CA LYS A 51 -9.76 -16.99 -13.50
C LYS A 51 -10.41 -16.07 -12.49
N SER A 52 -11.73 -16.19 -12.36
CA SER A 52 -12.48 -15.52 -11.30
C SER A 52 -12.44 -16.38 -10.04
N TRP A 53 -11.99 -15.77 -8.94
CA TRP A 53 -11.88 -16.39 -7.62
C TRP A 53 -12.81 -15.65 -6.66
N SER A 54 -13.50 -16.39 -5.79
CA SER A 54 -14.43 -15.83 -4.81
C SER A 54 -13.98 -16.21 -3.40
N PHE A 55 -13.91 -15.23 -2.51
CA PHE A 55 -13.46 -15.40 -1.12
C PHE A 55 -14.57 -14.92 -0.18
N ASN A 56 -15.02 -15.80 0.72
CA ASN A 56 -16.06 -15.47 1.70
C ASN A 56 -15.40 -15.15 3.05
N TYR A 57 -15.72 -14.00 3.62
CA TYR A 57 -15.23 -13.54 4.91
C TYR A 57 -16.38 -13.41 5.91
N LYS A 58 -16.03 -13.21 7.18
CA LYS A 58 -16.97 -12.83 8.25
C LYS A 58 -16.42 -11.61 8.94
N ASP A 59 -17.21 -10.54 9.04
CA ASP A 59 -16.79 -9.35 9.78
C ASP A 59 -16.74 -9.62 11.30
N LEU A 60 -16.36 -8.59 12.06
CA LEU A 60 -16.31 -8.64 13.52
C LEU A 60 -17.69 -8.90 14.16
N SER A 61 -18.78 -8.59 13.44
CA SER A 61 -20.16 -8.89 13.85
C SER A 61 -20.65 -10.28 13.40
N LYS A 62 -19.76 -11.09 12.81
CA LYS A 62 -20.03 -12.42 12.21
C LYS A 62 -20.93 -12.37 10.97
N LYS A 63 -21.18 -11.19 10.39
CA LYS A 63 -21.89 -11.04 9.12
C LYS A 63 -20.97 -11.46 7.98
N SER A 64 -21.48 -12.32 7.10
CA SER A 64 -20.73 -12.77 5.94
C SER A 64 -20.76 -11.76 4.80
N PHE A 65 -19.64 -11.67 4.09
CA PHE A 65 -19.50 -10.90 2.85
C PHE A 65 -18.53 -11.62 1.90
N GLN A 66 -18.61 -11.31 0.62
CA GLN A 66 -17.81 -11.95 -0.43
C GLN A 66 -17.02 -10.92 -1.22
N ILE A 67 -15.76 -11.23 -1.50
CA ILE A 67 -14.91 -10.48 -2.41
C ILE A 67 -14.55 -11.38 -3.59
N LYS A 68 -14.74 -10.87 -4.81
CA LYS A 68 -14.40 -11.55 -6.05
C LYS A 68 -13.20 -10.89 -6.71
N LYS A 69 -12.23 -11.68 -7.15
CA LYS A 69 -11.01 -11.21 -7.82
C LYS A 69 -10.73 -12.02 -9.07
N GLU A 70 -10.33 -11.34 -10.12
CA GLU A 70 -9.81 -11.97 -11.33
C GLU A 70 -8.29 -11.93 -11.29
N ALA A 71 -7.65 -13.09 -11.44
CA ALA A 71 -6.20 -13.18 -11.48
C ALA A 71 -5.75 -14.43 -12.23
N SER A 72 -4.47 -14.44 -12.57
CA SER A 72 -3.82 -15.58 -13.22
C SER A 72 -3.66 -16.78 -12.28
N SER A 73 -3.55 -16.52 -10.97
CA SER A 73 -3.33 -17.52 -9.92
C SER A 73 -4.20 -17.27 -8.69
N TYR A 74 -4.42 -18.32 -7.90
CA TYR A 74 -5.12 -18.20 -6.61
C TYR A 74 -4.40 -17.25 -5.66
N GLU A 75 -3.07 -17.36 -5.56
CA GLU A 75 -2.26 -16.56 -4.64
C GLU A 75 -2.36 -15.06 -4.93
N GLU A 76 -2.32 -14.68 -6.21
CA GLU A 76 -2.49 -13.30 -6.65
C GLU A 76 -3.90 -12.78 -6.32
N ALA A 77 -4.93 -13.58 -6.61
CA ALA A 77 -6.31 -13.25 -6.28
C ALA A 77 -6.52 -13.12 -4.76
N PHE A 78 -5.97 -14.04 -3.99
CA PHE A 78 -6.05 -14.07 -2.53
C PHE A 78 -5.38 -12.84 -1.92
N LYS A 79 -4.15 -12.52 -2.32
CA LYS A 79 -3.43 -11.32 -1.87
C LYS A 79 -4.22 -10.04 -2.16
N SER A 80 -4.85 -9.95 -3.33
CA SER A 80 -5.72 -8.83 -3.70
C SER A 80 -6.99 -8.79 -2.85
N ALA A 81 -7.62 -9.93 -2.61
CA ALA A 81 -8.84 -10.05 -1.80
C ALA A 81 -8.61 -9.72 -0.32
N SER A 82 -7.52 -10.22 0.28
CA SER A 82 -7.18 -9.96 1.69
C SER A 82 -6.87 -8.48 1.94
N ARG A 83 -6.22 -7.79 0.99
CA ARG A 83 -6.02 -6.34 1.06
C ARG A 83 -7.34 -5.58 1.04
N GLU A 84 -8.24 -5.94 0.14
CA GLU A 84 -9.56 -5.33 0.06
C GLU A 84 -10.38 -5.63 1.32
N CYS A 85 -10.32 -6.85 1.86
CA CYS A 85 -10.96 -7.22 3.12
C CYS A 85 -10.50 -6.30 4.26
N PHE A 86 -9.19 -6.10 4.40
CA PHE A 86 -8.64 -5.23 5.43
C PHE A 86 -9.12 -3.79 5.25
N GLN A 87 -9.10 -3.28 4.00
CA GLN A 87 -9.59 -1.93 3.69
C GLN A 87 -11.07 -1.74 3.99
N GLN A 88 -11.93 -2.71 3.65
CA GLN A 88 -13.37 -2.67 3.93
C GLN A 88 -13.65 -2.66 5.43
N LEU A 89 -12.97 -3.52 6.20
CA LEU A 89 -13.19 -3.65 7.64
C LEU A 89 -12.63 -2.47 8.44
N THR A 90 -11.58 -1.83 7.94
CA THR A 90 -10.96 -0.66 8.59
C THR A 90 -11.49 0.68 8.08
N ALA A 91 -12.26 0.68 6.99
CA ALA A 91 -12.60 1.88 6.24
C ALA A 91 -11.37 2.76 5.93
N GLY A 92 -10.21 2.14 5.73
CA GLY A 92 -8.93 2.81 5.46
C GLY A 92 -8.31 3.55 6.66
N LYS A 93 -8.81 3.36 7.89
CA LYS A 93 -8.28 3.97 9.11
C LYS A 93 -7.61 2.94 10.00
N TYR A 94 -6.55 3.32 10.72
CA TYR A 94 -5.92 2.41 11.68
C TYR A 94 -6.90 2.05 12.81
N PRO A 95 -7.25 0.76 12.99
CA PRO A 95 -8.29 0.33 13.95
C PRO A 95 -7.77 0.20 15.39
N GLY A 96 -6.47 0.41 15.63
CA GLY A 96 -5.77 0.02 16.84
C GLY A 96 -5.13 -1.37 16.69
N GLU A 97 -4.22 -1.72 17.62
CA GLU A 97 -3.45 -2.97 17.54
C GLU A 97 -4.34 -4.21 17.69
N GLU A 98 -5.08 -4.31 18.80
CA GLU A 98 -5.94 -5.46 19.11
C GLU A 98 -6.96 -5.73 17.99
N LYS A 99 -7.76 -4.72 17.62
CA LYS A 99 -8.71 -4.84 16.50
C LYS A 99 -8.01 -5.09 15.16
N GLY A 100 -6.80 -4.58 14.99
CA GLY A 100 -6.00 -4.80 13.80
C GLY A 100 -5.64 -6.28 13.64
N LEU A 101 -5.22 -6.94 14.72
CA LEU A 101 -4.92 -8.37 14.74
C LEU A 101 -6.16 -9.22 14.43
N ASP A 102 -7.30 -8.90 15.03
CA ASP A 102 -8.57 -9.60 14.74
C ASP A 102 -8.96 -9.48 13.25
N ILE A 103 -8.82 -8.29 12.68
CA ILE A 103 -9.13 -8.04 11.25
C ILE A 103 -8.13 -8.79 10.35
N ILE A 104 -6.84 -8.83 10.72
CA ILE A 104 -5.83 -9.58 9.97
C ILE A 104 -6.18 -11.07 9.95
N ASP A 105 -6.55 -11.64 11.10
CA ASP A 105 -6.92 -13.06 11.21
C ASP A 105 -8.15 -13.41 10.34
N ILE A 106 -9.15 -12.52 10.29
CA ILE A 106 -10.30 -12.64 9.40
C ILE A 106 -9.84 -12.65 7.93
N CYS A 107 -9.03 -11.67 7.53
CA CYS A 107 -8.65 -11.48 6.14
C CYS A 107 -7.61 -12.49 5.63
N ALA A 108 -6.86 -13.11 6.54
CA ALA A 108 -5.94 -14.21 6.25
C ALA A 108 -6.66 -15.55 6.08
N ASN A 109 -7.86 -15.73 6.65
CA ASN A 109 -8.58 -17.01 6.69
C ASN A 109 -10.01 -16.89 6.14
N PRO A 110 -10.20 -16.68 4.82
CA PRO A 110 -11.50 -16.76 4.20
C PRO A 110 -12.12 -18.14 4.45
N LYS A 111 -13.42 -18.15 4.73
CA LYS A 111 -14.20 -19.38 4.86
C LYS A 111 -14.33 -20.02 3.46
N ILE A 112 -13.93 -21.28 3.36
CA ILE A 112 -14.20 -22.16 2.22
C ILE A 112 -15.69 -22.51 2.20
#